data_AF-A0A7Y4V7E4-F1
#
_entry.id   AF-A0A7Y4V7E4-F1
#
_cell.length_a   1.000
_cell.length_b   1.000
_cell.length_c   1.000
_cell.angle_alpha   90.00
_cell.angle_beta   90.00
_cell.angle_gamma   90.00
#
_symmetry.space_group_name_H-M   'P 1'
#
loop_
_entity.id
_entity.type
_entity.pdbx_description
1 polymer ?
#
loop_
_entity_poly.entity_id
_entity_poly.type
_entity_poly.pdbx_seq_one_letter_code
_entity_poly.pdbx_strand_id
1 'polypeptide(L)'
;MAKTTAKPTIAKAAPKKVTAKAASKASTSTDIEKLSISILQKLKTLNLDGQLQADIEWCLGSYSYDKNPVGLIKAAHNAVNVFKTELARKTKGVTPKLITDIEKAIEAA
;
A
#
# COMPACT_ATOMS: atom_id res chain seq x y z
N MET A 1 44.24 34.73 33.34
CA MET A 1 45.11 34.01 32.39
C MET A 1 44.40 32.71 31.97
N ALA A 2 44.28 32.48 30.65
CA ALA A 2 43.98 31.24 29.89
C ALA A 2 42.93 30.22 30.45
N LYS A 3 41.74 30.07 29.83
CA LYS A 3 41.39 29.13 28.72
C LYS A 3 41.79 27.68 29.05
N THR A 4 40.86 26.71 29.09
CA THR A 4 40.37 26.03 27.87
C THR A 4 39.05 25.29 28.11
N THR A 5 38.25 25.32 27.04
CA THR A 5 36.94 24.75 26.76
C THR A 5 36.89 23.22 26.76
N ALA A 6 35.81 22.62 27.27
CA ALA A 6 35.37 21.28 26.87
C ALA A 6 33.84 21.17 26.89
N LYS A 7 33.34 20.67 25.75
CA LYS A 7 31.98 20.56 25.23
C LYS A 7 31.15 19.48 25.96
N PRO A 8 29.87 19.72 26.33
CA PRO A 8 29.03 18.64 26.83
C PRO A 8 28.46 17.85 25.64
N THR A 9 28.92 16.61 25.50
CA THR A 9 28.29 15.61 24.62
C THR A 9 27.03 15.11 25.33
N ILE A 10 25.86 15.54 24.86
CA ILE A 10 24.56 15.04 25.30
C ILE A 10 23.97 14.18 24.18
N ALA A 11 23.29 13.11 24.62
CA ALA A 11 22.39 12.21 23.89
C ALA A 11 23.01 10.97 23.21
N LYS A 12 23.50 10.05 24.05
CA LYS A 12 23.31 8.61 23.82
C LYS A 12 21.87 8.27 24.21
N ALA A 13 20.92 8.49 23.30
CA ALA A 13 19.56 7.96 23.44
C ALA A 13 19.55 6.58 22.79
N ALA A 14 19.40 5.56 23.65
CA ALA A 14 19.14 4.18 23.26
C ALA A 14 17.99 4.13 22.23
N PRO A 15 18.06 3.28 21.19
CA PRO A 15 16.89 2.97 20.41
C PRO A 15 15.89 2.30 21.35
N LYS A 16 14.81 3.01 21.67
CA LYS A 16 13.67 2.45 22.37
C LYS A 16 13.22 1.21 21.60
N LYS A 17 13.32 0.08 22.29
CA LYS A 17 12.52 -1.12 22.09
C LYS A 17 11.05 -0.70 22.02
N VAL A 18 10.57 -0.39 20.82
CA VAL A 18 9.13 -0.33 20.54
C VAL A 18 8.73 -1.74 20.18
N THR A 19 8.28 -2.44 21.23
CA THR A 19 7.23 -3.45 21.20
C THR A 19 7.07 -4.19 19.88
N ALA A 20 7.49 -5.45 19.90
CA ALA A 20 6.83 -6.52 19.18
C ALA A 20 5.31 -6.33 19.29
N LYS A 21 4.68 -5.87 18.20
CA LYS A 21 3.25 -5.99 18.00
C LYS A 21 3.08 -7.00 16.88
N ALA A 22 2.68 -8.18 17.32
CA ALA A 22 2.05 -9.25 16.56
C ALA A 22 2.72 -9.61 15.24
N ALA A 23 3.19 -10.86 15.18
CA ALA A 23 3.07 -11.63 13.96
C ALA A 23 1.63 -11.50 13.43
N SER A 24 1.40 -10.57 12.50
CA SER A 24 0.26 -10.62 11.61
C SER A 24 0.55 -11.78 10.68
N LYS A 25 -0.08 -12.90 11.03
CA LYS A 25 -0.15 -14.13 10.26
C LYS A 25 -0.15 -13.82 8.76
N ALA A 26 0.94 -14.18 8.08
CA ALA A 26 1.02 -14.23 6.63
C ALA A 26 -0.06 -15.21 6.13
N SER A 27 -1.23 -14.66 5.89
CA SER A 27 -2.41 -15.30 5.34
C SER A 27 -3.06 -14.14 4.58
N THR A 28 -2.79 -13.91 3.30
CA THR A 28 -2.47 -14.91 2.28
C THR A 28 -1.83 -14.20 1.10
N SER A 29 -0.60 -14.58 0.76
CA SER A 29 0.12 -14.02 -0.40
C SER A 29 -0.69 -14.05 -1.70
N THR A 30 -1.60 -15.01 -1.83
CA THR A 30 -2.45 -15.19 -3.01
C THR A 30 -3.63 -14.21 -3.06
N ASP A 31 -4.09 -13.69 -1.92
CA ASP A 31 -5.31 -12.87 -1.88
C ASP A 31 -5.04 -11.44 -2.35
N ILE A 32 -3.93 -10.84 -1.94
CA ILE A 32 -3.52 -9.51 -2.41
C ILE A 32 -3.16 -9.51 -3.91
N GLU A 33 -2.60 -10.62 -4.40
CA GLU A 33 -2.29 -10.81 -5.82
C GLU A 33 -3.58 -10.87 -6.65
N LYS A 34 -4.52 -11.73 -6.27
CA LYS A 34 -5.84 -11.83 -6.92
C LYS A 34 -6.63 -10.52 -6.84
N LEU A 35 -6.57 -9.84 -5.70
CA LEU A 35 -7.16 -8.52 -5.52
C LEU A 35 -6.58 -7.52 -6.52
N SER A 36 -5.25 -7.45 -6.60
CA SER A 36 -4.55 -6.53 -7.50
C SER A 36 -4.85 -6.80 -8.97
N ILE A 37 -4.94 -8.08 -9.37
CA ILE A 37 -5.39 -8.48 -10.72
C ILE A 37 -6.82 -8.01 -10.97
N SER A 38 -7.73 -8.19 -10.00
CA SER A 38 -9.13 -7.76 -10.11
C SER A 38 -9.25 -6.23 -10.24
N ILE A 39 -8.47 -5.49 -9.45
CA ILE A 39 -8.38 -4.02 -9.52
C ILE A 39 -7.88 -3.59 -10.90
N LEU A 40 -6.78 -4.16 -11.36
CA LEU A 40 -6.18 -3.86 -12.66
C LEU A 40 -7.13 -4.15 -13.81
N GLN A 41 -7.83 -5.29 -13.78
CA GLN A 41 -8.84 -5.63 -14.78
C GLN A 41 -10.00 -4.63 -14.76
N LYS A 42 -10.40 -4.15 -13.57
CA LYS A 42 -11.48 -3.16 -13.44
C LYS A 42 -11.04 -1.78 -13.94
N LEU A 43 -9.82 -1.35 -13.62
CA LEU A 43 -9.22 -0.12 -14.14
C LEU A 43 -9.11 -0.17 -15.67
N LYS A 44 -8.65 -1.29 -16.24
CA LYS A 44 -8.58 -1.51 -17.70
C LYS A 44 -9.96 -1.45 -18.36
N THR A 45 -10.95 -2.14 -17.78
CA THR A 45 -12.33 -2.17 -18.29
C THR A 45 -12.96 -0.77 -18.31
N LEU A 46 -12.68 0.03 -17.29
CA LEU A 46 -13.19 1.39 -17.16
C LEU A 46 -12.29 2.43 -17.84
N ASN A 47 -11.15 2.00 -18.40
CA ASN A 47 -10.10 2.85 -18.94
C ASN A 47 -9.67 3.97 -17.98
N LEU A 48 -9.52 3.63 -16.70
CA LEU A 48 -9.19 4.56 -15.62
C LEU A 48 -7.71 4.47 -15.26
N ASP A 49 -7.07 5.63 -15.13
CA ASP A 49 -5.72 5.82 -14.60
C ASP A 49 -4.69 4.81 -15.13
N GLY A 50 -4.21 5.04 -16.37
CA GLY A 50 -3.24 4.18 -17.02
C GLY A 50 -1.88 4.09 -16.30
N GLN A 51 -1.53 5.12 -15.53
CA GLN A 51 -0.32 5.10 -14.72
C GLN A 51 -0.46 4.10 -13.57
N LEU A 52 -1.60 4.10 -12.87
CA LEU A 52 -1.87 3.15 -11.82
C LEU A 52 -1.97 1.71 -12.35
N GLN A 53 -2.52 1.51 -13.54
CA GLN A 53 -2.51 0.19 -14.19
C GLN A 53 -1.08 -0.33 -14.37
N ALA A 54 -0.16 0.51 -14.86
CA ALA A 54 1.24 0.15 -15.03
C ALA A 54 1.94 -0.11 -13.69
N ASP A 55 1.65 0.70 -12.66
CA ASP A 55 2.20 0.54 -11.31
C ASP A 55 1.77 -0.80 -10.68
N ILE A 56 0.47 -1.16 -10.79
CA ILE A 56 -0.03 -2.45 -10.29
C ILE A 56 0.60 -3.61 -11.06
N GLU A 57 0.75 -3.50 -12.38
CA GLU A 57 1.35 -4.55 -13.21
C GLU A 57 2.84 -4.76 -12.89
N TRP A 58 3.56 -3.66 -12.65
CA TRP A 58 4.95 -3.69 -12.18
C TRP A 58 5.06 -4.29 -10.77
N CYS A 59 4.19 -3.87 -9.84
CA CYS A 59 4.13 -4.43 -8.49
C CYS A 59 3.82 -5.92 -8.49
N LEU A 60 2.91 -6.38 -9.35
CA LEU A 60 2.57 -7.80 -9.53
C LEU A 60 3.78 -8.60 -10.03
N GLY A 61 4.47 -8.09 -11.04
CA GLY A 61 5.69 -8.71 -11.54
C GLY A 61 6.77 -8.80 -10.46
N SER A 62 7.02 -7.71 -9.74
CA SER A 62 7.99 -7.68 -8.63
C SER A 62 7.60 -8.62 -7.49
N TYR A 63 6.31 -8.74 -7.20
CA TYR A 63 5.78 -9.60 -6.14
C TYR A 63 6.10 -11.08 -6.38
N SER A 64 6.03 -11.55 -7.62
CA SER A 64 6.39 -12.93 -7.96
C SER A 64 7.85 -13.28 -7.62
N TYR A 65 8.75 -12.29 -7.62
CA TYR A 65 10.16 -12.47 -7.27
C TYR A 65 10.45 -12.23 -5.79
N ASP A 66 9.99 -11.12 -5.22
CA ASP A 66 10.37 -10.66 -3.87
C ASP A 66 9.43 -11.18 -2.77
N LYS A 67 8.22 -11.67 -3.10
CA LYS A 67 7.31 -12.16 -2.04
C LYS A 67 6.56 -11.06 -1.30
N ASN A 68 6.79 -9.80 -1.64
CA ASN A 68 6.50 -8.67 -0.76
C ASN A 68 5.22 -7.92 -1.14
N PRO A 69 4.17 -7.99 -0.31
CA PRO A 69 2.86 -7.42 -0.64
C PRO A 69 2.78 -5.90 -0.47
N VAL A 70 3.82 -5.24 0.08
CA VAL A 70 3.79 -3.80 0.39
C VAL A 70 3.50 -2.93 -0.84
N GLY A 71 4.09 -3.26 -1.99
CA GLY A 71 3.83 -2.55 -3.24
C GLY A 71 2.37 -2.68 -3.69
N LEU A 72 1.85 -3.91 -3.66
CA LEU A 72 0.47 -4.22 -4.06
C LEU A 72 -0.56 -3.55 -3.14
N ILE A 73 -0.34 -3.58 -1.83
CA ILE A 73 -1.20 -2.90 -0.84
C ILE A 73 -1.25 -1.40 -1.12
N LYS A 74 -0.09 -0.77 -1.36
CA LYS A 74 0.00 0.67 -1.65
C LYS A 74 -0.71 1.03 -2.96
N ALA A 75 -0.51 0.23 -4.01
CA ALA A 75 -1.16 0.43 -5.29
C ALA A 75 -2.68 0.23 -5.18
N ALA A 76 -3.14 -0.76 -4.40
CA ALA A 76 -4.56 -1.01 -4.15
C ALA A 76 -5.23 0.17 -3.39
N HIS A 77 -4.56 0.75 -2.39
CA HIS A 77 -5.04 1.97 -1.73
C HIS A 77 -5.16 3.15 -2.70
N ASN A 78 -4.21 3.29 -3.61
CA ASN A 78 -4.26 4.34 -4.62
C ASN A 78 -5.43 4.10 -5.60
N ALA A 79 -5.69 2.85 -5.96
CA ALA A 79 -6.86 2.46 -6.76
C ALA A 79 -8.19 2.79 -6.09
N VAL A 80 -8.30 2.58 -4.78
CA VAL A 80 -9.47 2.98 -3.99
C VAL A 80 -9.72 4.49 -4.12
N ASN A 81 -8.67 5.32 -4.05
CA ASN A 81 -8.81 6.77 -4.23
C ASN A 81 -9.26 7.15 -5.64
N VAL A 82 -8.72 6.50 -6.67
CA VAL A 82 -9.15 6.68 -8.06
C VAL A 82 -10.63 6.29 -8.19
N PHE A 83 -11.01 5.11 -7.71
CA PHE A 83 -12.41 4.67 -7.76
C PHE A 83 -13.35 5.58 -6.96
N LYS A 84 -12.95 6.13 -5.80
CA LYS A 84 -13.76 7.12 -5.07
C LYS A 84 -13.95 8.41 -5.88
N THR A 85 -12.89 8.87 -6.54
CA THR A 85 -12.95 10.06 -7.40
C THR A 85 -13.86 9.83 -8.60
N GLU A 86 -13.77 8.66 -9.23
CA GLU A 86 -14.59 8.28 -10.36
C GLU A 86 -16.05 7.99 -9.98
N LEU A 87 -16.29 7.44 -8.78
CA LEU A 87 -17.62 7.30 -8.21
C LEU A 87 -18.27 8.67 -8.01
N ALA A 88 -17.52 9.66 -7.51
CA ALA A 88 -17.99 11.04 -7.39
C ALA A 88 -18.29 11.68 -8.76
N ARG A 89 -17.52 11.31 -9.80
CA ARG A 89 -17.77 11.67 -11.20
C ARG A 89 -18.93 10.89 -11.84
N LYS A 90 -19.59 9.99 -11.10
CA LYS A 90 -20.68 9.11 -11.57
C LYS A 90 -20.26 8.22 -12.75
N THR A 91 -19.01 7.80 -12.78
CA THR A 91 -18.48 6.91 -13.81
C THR A 91 -19.22 5.57 -13.75
N LYS A 92 -19.88 5.21 -14.87
CA LYS A 92 -20.65 3.97 -14.97
C LYS A 92 -19.73 2.77 -14.72
N GLY A 93 -20.05 1.96 -13.71
CA GLY A 93 -19.36 0.71 -13.41
C GLY A 93 -18.42 0.75 -12.21
N VAL A 94 -18.24 1.92 -11.57
CA VAL A 94 -17.69 2.02 -10.22
C VAL A 94 -18.84 2.07 -9.23
N THR A 95 -18.92 1.10 -8.33
CA THR A 95 -19.93 1.06 -7.26
C THR A 95 -19.26 1.27 -5.91
N PRO A 96 -19.96 1.86 -4.92
CA PRO A 96 -19.42 2.00 -3.57
C PRO A 96 -19.09 0.64 -2.95
N LYS A 97 -19.85 -0.41 -3.31
CA LYS A 97 -19.59 -1.78 -2.88
C LYS A 97 -18.24 -2.32 -3.36
N LEU A 98 -17.83 -2.00 -4.59
CA LEU A 98 -16.50 -2.36 -5.12
C LEU A 98 -15.38 -1.75 -4.27
N ILE A 99 -15.53 -0.46 -3.92
CA ILE A 99 -14.56 0.28 -3.13
C ILE A 99 -14.42 -0.34 -1.74
N THR A 100 -15.55 -0.60 -1.06
CA THR A 100 -15.56 -1.21 0.27
C THR A 100 -15.01 -2.64 0.28
N ASP A 101 -15.27 -3.41 -0.78
CA ASP A 101 -14.74 -4.77 -0.94
C ASP A 101 -13.22 -4.75 -1.05
N ILE A 102 -12.68 -3.84 -1.87
CA ILE A 102 -11.23 -3.64 -2.00
C ILE A 102 -10.62 -3.17 -0.67
N GLU A 103 -11.23 -2.20 0.02
CA GLU A 103 -10.73 -1.72 1.32
C GLU A 103 -10.68 -2.84 2.35
N LYS A 104 -11.74 -3.65 2.46
CA LYS A 104 -11.75 -4.82 3.34
C LYS A 104 -10.70 -5.85 2.97
N ALA A 105 -10.50 -6.10 1.67
CA ALA A 105 -9.51 -7.05 1.21
C ALA A 105 -8.08 -6.57 1.52
N ILE A 106 -7.83 -5.26 1.48
CA ILE A 106 -6.56 -4.67 1.91
C ILE A 106 -6.37 -4.80 3.43
N GLU A 107 -7.40 -4.52 4.23
CA GLU A 107 -7.32 -4.68 5.70
C GLU A 107 -7.14 -6.14 6.15
N ALA A 108 -7.53 -7.09 5.31
CA ALA A 108 -7.38 -8.51 5.55
C ALA A 108 -6.04 -9.10 5.09
N ALA A 109 -5.24 -8.34 4.32
CA ALA A 109 -3.97 -8.76 3.73
C ALA A 109 -2.75 -8.35 4.57
#